data_AF-A0AAD5VNC1-F1
#
_entry.id   AF-A0AAD5VNC1-F1
#
_cell.length_a   1.000
_cell.length_b   1.000
_cell.length_c   1.000
_cell.angle_alpha   90.00
_cell.angle_beta   90.00
_cell.angle_gamma   90.00
#
_symmetry.space_group_name_H-M   'P 1'
#
loop_
_entity.id
_entity.type
_entity.pdbx_description
1 polymer ?
#
loop_
_entity_poly.entity_id
_entity_poly.type
_entity_poly.pdbx_seq_one_letter_code
_entity_poly.pdbx_strand_id
1 'polypeptide(L)'
;MISDPELPCCPPSTSINGPDSNSPLNRLARLRTKPLTPKQERRLVTYLDEEFLKLTRGYKKRASPSTHVPTLHAYITEARKLLSFILQIPPVNPSTELRTQFLLRLTGDCLSAIVGYVLVPPRRQRFDTPVNAGRTEENGGMEAENESQHDTERRGVEEDEEPRDYTSALREMLDWLDDLDQAWVASATITGRGILKLGRALTWSSQLARPQPTASTRMGLARTQMAKCITDVTRLRSLLVTSIANLEDWLSHTKPRPSSTVSETRNGISDPGGEADVASMLERLGLLDEFDDLFSRTMDFLGGFTGGNAFIVEPETIVQDGVMRGEGDMDDEDMSDMVEVVMTGCS
;
A
#
# COMPACT_ATOMS: atom_id res chain seq x y z
N MET A 1 -61.02 -11.83 32.63
CA MET A 1 -61.19 -10.54 31.92
C MET A 1 -59.82 -9.90 31.82
N ILE A 2 -59.05 -10.28 30.80
CA ILE A 2 -57.76 -9.68 30.46
C ILE A 2 -57.87 -9.44 28.95
N SER A 3 -57.86 -8.17 28.57
CA SER A 3 -58.08 -7.70 27.21
C SER A 3 -56.78 -7.84 26.40
N ASP A 4 -56.87 -8.51 25.26
CA ASP A 4 -55.82 -8.54 24.24
C ASP A 4 -55.70 -7.18 23.53
N PRO A 5 -54.49 -6.63 23.37
CA PRO A 5 -54.28 -5.45 22.55
C PRO A 5 -54.22 -5.84 21.06
N GLU A 6 -55.16 -5.32 20.29
CA GLU A 6 -55.24 -5.45 18.83
C GLU A 6 -53.97 -4.91 18.15
N LEU A 7 -53.36 -5.75 17.30
CA LEU A 7 -52.23 -5.38 16.45
C LEU A 7 -52.73 -4.57 15.24
N PRO A 8 -52.08 -3.44 14.89
CA PRO A 8 -52.47 -2.62 13.74
C PRO A 8 -52.17 -3.31 12.41
N CYS A 9 -53.18 -3.33 11.54
CA CYS A 9 -53.12 -3.87 10.19
C CYS A 9 -52.06 -3.16 9.33
N CYS A 10 -51.22 -3.94 8.66
CA CYS A 10 -50.28 -3.44 7.66
C CYS A 10 -51.00 -2.72 6.51
N PRO A 11 -50.52 -1.54 6.06
CA PRO A 11 -51.06 -0.88 4.88
C PRO A 11 -50.74 -1.67 3.59
N PRO A 12 -51.58 -1.57 2.56
CA PRO A 12 -51.38 -2.25 1.29
C PRO A 12 -50.12 -1.75 0.58
N SER A 13 -49.30 -2.71 0.12
CA SER A 13 -48.09 -2.47 -0.67
C SER A 13 -48.39 -1.66 -1.91
N THR A 14 -48.12 -0.36 -1.86
CA THR A 14 -48.09 0.51 -3.03
C THR A 14 -46.99 0.00 -3.96
N SER A 15 -47.39 -0.46 -5.14
CA SER A 15 -46.50 -0.85 -6.24
C SER A 15 -45.55 0.30 -6.57
N ILE A 16 -44.34 0.23 -6.03
CA ILE A 16 -43.24 1.17 -6.29
C ILE A 16 -42.85 0.98 -7.77
N ASN A 17 -43.13 1.99 -8.57
CA ASN A 17 -42.65 2.13 -9.95
C ASN A 17 -41.15 1.81 -9.99
N GLY A 18 -40.77 0.91 -10.90
CA GLY A 18 -39.42 0.37 -10.98
C GLY A 18 -38.36 1.48 -11.04
N PRO A 19 -37.23 1.32 -10.35
CA PRO A 19 -36.18 2.34 -10.29
C PRO A 19 -35.74 2.69 -11.72
N ASP A 20 -35.83 3.98 -12.06
CA ASP A 20 -35.46 4.51 -13.36
C ASP A 20 -34.06 4.03 -13.76
N SER A 21 -34.04 3.06 -14.68
CA SER A 21 -32.82 2.45 -15.25
C SER A 21 -31.94 3.46 -16.01
N ASN A 22 -32.36 4.73 -16.06
CA ASN A 22 -31.67 5.84 -16.70
C ASN A 22 -30.90 6.76 -15.74
N SER A 23 -30.84 6.47 -14.43
CA SER A 23 -30.05 7.29 -13.50
C SER A 23 -28.58 7.42 -13.97
N PRO A 24 -28.00 8.64 -14.02
CA PRO A 24 -26.63 8.88 -14.50
C PRO A 24 -25.58 8.08 -13.73
N LEU A 25 -25.83 7.79 -12.45
CA LEU A 25 -24.97 6.93 -11.64
C LEU A 25 -24.92 5.48 -12.15
N ASN A 26 -26.04 4.97 -12.67
CA ASN A 26 -26.12 3.63 -13.25
C ASN A 26 -25.39 3.53 -14.60
N ARG A 27 -25.31 4.63 -15.37
CA ARG A 27 -24.51 4.68 -16.61
C ARG A 27 -23.02 4.65 -16.32
N LEU A 28 -22.56 5.37 -15.29
CA LEU A 28 -21.15 5.34 -14.87
C LEU A 28 -20.74 3.96 -14.35
N ALA A 29 -21.63 3.27 -13.63
CA ALA A 29 -21.41 1.89 -13.20
C ALA A 29 -21.30 0.90 -14.37
N ARG A 30 -22.10 1.05 -15.44
CA ARG A 30 -22.08 0.16 -16.62
C ARG A 30 -20.93 0.42 -17.59
N LEU A 31 -20.40 1.64 -17.65
CA LEU A 31 -19.25 1.93 -18.53
C LEU A 31 -17.93 1.35 -18.00
N ARG A 32 -17.86 1.03 -16.70
CA ARG A 32 -16.67 0.46 -16.04
C ARG A 32 -16.51 -1.06 -16.19
N THR A 33 -17.39 -1.72 -16.96
CA THR A 33 -17.39 -3.19 -17.07
C THR A 33 -16.73 -3.72 -18.34
N LYS A 34 -16.21 -2.86 -19.22
CA LYS A 34 -15.51 -3.32 -20.43
C LYS A 34 -14.03 -3.56 -20.13
N PRO A 35 -13.48 -4.75 -20.46
CA PRO A 35 -12.05 -4.99 -20.30
C PRO A 35 -11.27 -4.03 -21.20
N LEU A 36 -10.05 -3.70 -20.76
CA LEU A 36 -9.15 -2.90 -21.57
C LEU A 36 -8.75 -3.68 -22.82
N THR A 37 -8.62 -2.99 -23.94
CA THR A 37 -8.02 -3.60 -25.13
C THR A 37 -6.53 -3.87 -24.88
N PRO A 38 -5.91 -4.88 -25.51
CA PRO A 38 -4.48 -5.17 -25.31
C PRO A 38 -3.56 -3.97 -25.60
N LYS A 39 -3.96 -3.09 -26.53
CA LYS A 39 -3.23 -1.84 -26.83
C LYS A 39 -3.34 -0.84 -25.68
N GLN A 40 -4.51 -0.72 -25.04
CA GLN A 40 -4.70 0.12 -23.86
C GLN A 40 -3.92 -0.43 -22.67
N GLU A 41 -3.95 -1.74 -22.45
CA GLU A 41 -3.19 -2.39 -21.35
C GLU A 41 -1.70 -2.12 -21.48
N ARG A 42 -1.11 -2.31 -22.67
CA ARG A 42 0.31 -2.00 -22.90
C ARG A 42 0.65 -0.53 -22.60
N ARG A 43 -0.17 0.41 -23.07
CA ARG A 43 0.05 1.85 -22.82
C ARG A 43 -0.07 2.19 -21.33
N LEU A 44 -1.05 1.59 -20.66
CA LEU A 44 -1.26 1.76 -19.22
C LEU A 44 -0.07 1.21 -18.43
N VAL A 45 0.43 0.02 -18.78
CA VAL A 45 1.62 -0.58 -18.16
C VAL A 45 2.81 0.35 -18.29
N THR A 46 3.13 0.81 -19.51
CA THR A 46 4.23 1.74 -19.74
C THR A 46 4.10 3.01 -18.89
N TYR A 47 2.90 3.60 -18.87
CA TYR A 47 2.66 4.80 -18.08
C TYR A 47 2.84 4.56 -16.56
N LEU A 48 2.24 3.50 -16.02
CA LEU A 48 2.36 3.19 -14.60
C LEU A 48 3.81 2.87 -14.23
N ASP A 49 4.53 2.10 -15.05
CA ASP A 49 5.94 1.80 -14.81
C ASP A 49 6.82 3.06 -14.79
N GLU A 50 6.55 4.02 -15.68
CA GLU A 50 7.24 5.32 -15.69
C GLU A 50 6.95 6.14 -14.42
N GLU A 51 5.69 6.21 -13.98
CA GLU A 51 5.32 6.93 -12.75
C GLU A 51 5.85 6.23 -11.48
N PHE A 52 5.82 4.90 -11.41
CA PHE A 52 6.47 4.14 -10.32
C PHE A 52 7.97 4.40 -10.27
N LEU A 53 8.63 4.43 -11.44
CA LEU A 53 10.06 4.72 -11.54
C LEU A 53 10.36 6.15 -11.09
N LYS A 54 9.52 7.12 -11.48
CA LYS A 54 9.62 8.52 -11.04
C LYS A 54 9.46 8.64 -9.53
N LEU A 55 8.43 8.02 -8.94
CA LEU A 55 8.19 8.01 -7.50
C LEU A 55 9.37 7.37 -6.74
N THR A 56 9.86 6.21 -7.21
CA THR A 56 11.02 5.51 -6.61
C THR A 56 12.30 6.34 -6.69
N ARG A 57 12.56 6.99 -7.84
CA ARG A 57 13.71 7.90 -8.00
C ARG A 57 13.59 9.10 -7.07
N GLY A 58 12.38 9.64 -6.91
CA GLY A 58 12.07 10.71 -5.98
C GLY A 58 12.39 10.31 -4.54
N TYR A 59 11.89 9.15 -4.10
CA TYR A 59 12.16 8.58 -2.78
C TYR A 59 13.65 8.34 -2.52
N LYS A 60 14.37 7.74 -3.47
CA LYS A 60 15.82 7.53 -3.36
C LYS A 60 16.60 8.84 -3.25
N LYS A 61 16.06 9.93 -3.82
CA LYS A 61 16.63 11.28 -3.77
C LYS A 61 15.97 12.18 -2.73
N ARG A 62 15.19 11.66 -1.78
CA ARG A 62 14.40 12.46 -0.82
C ARG A 62 15.20 13.48 0.00
N ALA A 63 16.48 13.19 0.26
CA ALA A 63 17.39 14.14 0.94
C ALA A 63 17.89 15.29 0.04
N SER A 64 17.72 15.17 -1.29
CA SER A 64 18.13 16.18 -2.25
C SER A 64 17.07 17.29 -2.33
N PRO A 65 17.45 18.58 -2.28
CA PRO A 65 16.49 19.69 -2.41
C PRO A 65 15.81 19.75 -3.78
N SER A 66 16.35 19.04 -4.78
CA SER A 66 15.81 18.97 -6.14
C SER A 66 14.78 17.85 -6.36
N THR A 67 14.49 17.04 -5.34
CA THR A 67 13.48 15.98 -5.46
C THR A 67 12.06 16.56 -5.39
N HIS A 68 11.12 15.92 -6.08
CA HIS A 68 9.70 16.31 -6.07
C HIS A 68 8.92 15.72 -4.88
N VAL A 69 9.52 14.77 -4.15
CA VAL A 69 8.93 14.14 -2.96
C VAL A 69 9.88 14.24 -1.76
N PRO A 70 10.24 15.47 -1.34
CA PRO A 70 11.20 15.68 -0.24
C PRO A 70 10.64 15.22 1.10
N THR A 71 9.32 15.19 1.24
CA THR A 71 8.61 14.98 2.50
C THR A 71 7.60 13.84 2.37
N LEU A 72 7.18 13.29 3.51
CA LEU A 72 6.21 12.20 3.56
C LEU A 72 4.89 12.60 2.89
N HIS A 73 4.41 13.82 3.16
CA HIS A 73 3.20 14.39 2.55
C HIS A 73 3.27 14.40 1.01
N ALA A 74 4.37 14.93 0.45
CA ALA A 74 4.56 14.97 -1.00
C ALA A 74 4.61 13.56 -1.60
N TYR A 75 5.25 12.60 -0.91
CA TYR A 75 5.29 11.19 -1.33
C TYR A 75 3.90 10.56 -1.33
N ILE A 76 3.15 10.69 -0.23
CA ILE A 76 1.78 10.17 -0.09
C ILE A 76 0.86 10.77 -1.16
N THR A 77 0.99 12.08 -1.42
CA THR A 77 0.20 12.76 -2.46
C THR A 77 0.44 12.17 -3.85
N GLU A 78 1.68 11.88 -4.22
CA GLU A 78 1.99 11.20 -5.48
C GLU A 78 1.52 9.73 -5.47
N ALA A 79 1.67 9.02 -4.35
CA ALA A 79 1.18 7.65 -4.20
C ALA A 79 -0.36 7.55 -4.32
N ARG A 80 -1.11 8.53 -3.78
CA ARG A 80 -2.57 8.64 -3.93
C ARG A 80 -2.99 8.78 -5.40
N LYS A 81 -2.24 9.54 -6.20
CA LYS A 81 -2.49 9.67 -7.66
C LYS A 81 -2.35 8.31 -8.35
N LEU A 82 -1.30 7.56 -8.03
CA LEU A 82 -1.11 6.19 -8.54
C LEU A 82 -2.23 5.25 -8.08
N LEU A 83 -2.61 5.27 -6.80
CA LEU A 83 -3.70 4.46 -6.27
C LEU A 83 -5.01 4.74 -7.02
N SER A 84 -5.36 6.03 -7.18
CA SER A 84 -6.54 6.45 -7.92
C SER A 84 -6.54 5.94 -9.36
N PHE A 85 -5.39 5.99 -10.05
CA PHE A 85 -5.24 5.43 -11.39
C PHE A 85 -5.40 3.91 -11.42
N ILE A 86 -4.80 3.18 -10.48
CA ILE A 86 -4.90 1.72 -10.39
C ILE A 86 -6.36 1.29 -10.12
N LEU A 87 -7.08 2.03 -9.29
CA LEU A 87 -8.50 1.74 -8.98
C LEU A 87 -9.44 1.97 -10.18
N GLN A 88 -9.01 2.76 -11.17
CA GLN A 88 -9.75 2.94 -12.43
C GLN A 88 -9.57 1.75 -13.40
N ILE A 89 -8.62 0.84 -13.16
CA ILE A 89 -8.46 -0.36 -13.98
C ILE A 89 -9.72 -1.23 -13.85
N PRO A 90 -10.38 -1.61 -14.96
CA PRO A 90 -11.59 -2.42 -14.92
C PRO A 90 -11.35 -3.73 -14.18
N PRO A 91 -12.18 -4.07 -13.18
CA PRO A 91 -12.06 -5.30 -12.42
C PRO A 91 -12.73 -6.47 -13.18
N VAL A 92 -12.44 -6.57 -14.48
CA VAL A 92 -12.91 -7.62 -15.39
C VAL A 92 -11.71 -8.26 -16.07
N ASN A 93 -11.76 -9.58 -16.28
CA ASN A 93 -10.66 -10.29 -16.92
C ASN A 93 -10.45 -9.83 -18.38
N PRO A 94 -9.20 -9.68 -18.85
CA PRO A 94 -7.93 -9.99 -18.14
C PRO A 94 -7.39 -8.86 -17.25
N SER A 95 -7.96 -7.65 -17.31
CA SER A 95 -7.45 -6.45 -16.64
C SER A 95 -7.46 -6.53 -15.10
N THR A 96 -8.25 -7.42 -14.50
CA THR A 96 -8.23 -7.69 -13.05
C THR A 96 -6.85 -8.12 -12.53
N GLU A 97 -6.14 -8.95 -13.29
CA GLU A 97 -4.81 -9.43 -12.92
C GLU A 97 -3.80 -8.28 -12.89
N LEU A 98 -3.90 -7.39 -13.87
CA LEU A 98 -3.09 -6.19 -13.97
C LEU A 98 -3.31 -5.24 -12.79
N ARG A 99 -4.58 -5.01 -12.43
CA ARG A 99 -4.96 -4.21 -11.26
C ARG A 99 -4.35 -4.76 -9.98
N THR A 100 -4.47 -6.08 -9.77
CA THR A 100 -3.94 -6.76 -8.58
C THR A 100 -2.42 -6.64 -8.52
N GLN A 101 -1.73 -6.85 -9.65
CA GLN A 101 -0.27 -6.74 -9.73
C GLN A 101 0.24 -5.34 -9.36
N PHE A 102 -0.36 -4.28 -9.90
CA PHE A 102 0.05 -2.92 -9.56
C PHE A 102 -0.34 -2.50 -8.15
N LEU A 103 -1.46 -2.98 -7.62
CA LEU A 103 -1.83 -2.72 -6.23
C LEU A 103 -0.86 -3.41 -5.25
N LEU A 104 -0.45 -4.65 -5.52
CA LEU A 104 0.62 -5.35 -4.78
C LEU A 104 1.93 -4.55 -4.80
N ARG A 105 2.32 -4.06 -5.98
CA ARG A 105 3.54 -3.26 -6.14
C ARG A 105 3.47 -1.95 -5.37
N LEU A 106 2.38 -1.19 -5.50
CA LEU A 106 2.18 0.05 -4.76
C LEU A 106 2.25 -0.16 -3.26
N THR A 107 1.58 -1.20 -2.77
CA THR A 107 1.57 -1.55 -1.33
C THR A 107 3.00 -1.80 -0.84
N GLY A 108 3.78 -2.62 -1.56
CA GLY A 108 5.17 -2.89 -1.21
C GLY A 108 6.08 -1.67 -1.26
N ASP A 109 6.01 -0.91 -2.36
CA ASP A 109 6.87 0.26 -2.58
C ASP A 109 6.60 1.35 -1.53
N CYS A 110 5.33 1.61 -1.23
CA CYS A 110 4.95 2.67 -0.29
C CYS A 110 5.22 2.29 1.17
N LEU A 111 4.87 1.08 1.60
CA LEU A 111 5.15 0.64 2.98
C LEU A 111 6.67 0.62 3.26
N SER A 112 7.48 0.26 2.26
CA SER A 112 8.95 0.31 2.37
C SER A 112 9.51 1.73 2.32
N ALA A 113 8.82 2.67 1.66
CA ALA A 113 9.28 4.04 1.51
C ALA A 113 8.92 4.94 2.70
N ILE A 114 7.75 4.74 3.32
CA ILE A 114 7.24 5.54 4.44
C ILE A 114 8.25 5.58 5.59
N VAL A 115 8.80 4.43 5.98
CA VAL A 115 9.81 4.32 7.04
C VAL A 115 11.10 5.07 6.74
N GLY A 116 11.33 5.46 5.48
CA GLY A 116 12.49 6.24 5.07
C GLY A 116 12.33 7.75 5.27
N TYR A 117 11.13 8.24 5.60
CA TYR A 117 10.86 9.67 5.81
C TYR A 117 10.96 10.06 7.30
N VAL A 118 11.23 11.34 7.53
CA VAL A 118 11.22 11.96 8.87
C VAL A 118 9.88 12.64 9.07
N LEU A 119 9.17 12.32 10.16
CA LEU A 119 7.82 12.85 10.45
C LEU A 119 7.77 14.35 10.76
N VAL A 120 8.88 14.91 11.25
CA VAL A 120 9.04 16.36 11.45
C VAL A 120 10.26 16.79 10.68
N PRO A 121 10.12 17.58 9.61
CA PRO A 121 11.27 18.20 8.98
C PRO A 121 12.03 18.97 10.08
N PRO A 122 13.36 18.84 10.19
CA PRO A 122 14.11 19.68 11.11
C PRO A 122 13.70 21.10 10.78
N ARG A 123 13.07 21.80 11.75
CA ARG A 123 12.69 23.21 11.61
C ARG A 123 13.90 23.84 10.97
N ARG A 124 13.79 24.32 9.73
CA ARG A 124 14.86 25.04 9.06
C ARG A 124 15.18 26.13 10.07
N GLN A 125 16.22 25.94 10.87
CA GLN A 125 16.81 27.00 11.64
C GLN A 125 17.08 27.97 10.52
N ARG A 126 16.30 29.07 10.51
CA ARG A 126 16.66 30.21 9.71
C ARG A 126 18.09 30.42 10.16
N PHE A 127 19.03 29.97 9.33
CA PHE A 127 20.33 30.57 9.31
C PHE A 127 19.93 31.99 9.01
N ASP A 128 19.79 32.77 10.08
CA ASP A 128 19.63 34.20 10.02
C ASP A 128 20.86 34.57 9.22
N THR A 129 20.68 34.71 7.90
CA THR A 129 21.68 35.26 7.01
C THR A 129 21.99 36.54 7.73
N PRO A 130 23.20 36.69 8.30
CA PRO A 130 23.49 37.83 9.14
C PRO A 130 23.15 39.02 8.25
N VAL A 131 22.09 39.73 8.63
CA VAL A 131 21.64 40.93 7.94
C VAL A 131 22.87 41.80 8.05
N ASN A 132 23.61 41.88 6.94
CA ASN A 132 24.85 42.61 6.86
C ASN A 132 24.42 44.08 6.90
N ALA A 133 24.17 44.54 8.12
CA ALA A 133 23.92 45.92 8.48
C ALA A 133 25.25 46.65 8.30
N GLY A 134 25.52 47.01 7.06
CA GLY A 134 26.71 47.72 6.62
C GLY A 134 26.95 47.38 5.16
N ARG A 135 26.92 48.30 4.21
CA ARG A 135 27.21 49.72 4.30
C ARG A 135 26.78 50.36 2.98
N THR A 136 26.00 51.43 3.09
CA THR A 136 25.82 52.45 2.07
C THR A 136 27.17 52.95 1.58
N GLU A 137 27.41 52.89 0.27
CA GLU A 137 28.04 53.95 -0.54
C GLU A 137 27.37 53.84 -1.92
N GLU A 138 26.29 54.59 -2.16
CA GLU A 138 26.32 55.81 -2.97
C GLU A 138 27.24 55.70 -4.19
N ASN A 139 26.68 55.29 -5.34
CA ASN A 139 27.06 55.95 -6.59
C ASN A 139 25.90 55.89 -7.59
N GLY A 140 25.57 57.06 -8.12
CA GLY A 140 24.29 57.36 -8.74
C GLY A 140 24.24 57.18 -10.26
N GLY A 141 23.01 57.32 -10.76
CA GLY A 141 22.68 57.87 -12.07
C GLY A 141 22.66 56.88 -13.23
N MET A 142 21.48 56.44 -13.65
CA MET A 142 20.71 57.13 -14.69
C MET A 142 19.42 56.37 -15.00
N GLU A 143 18.37 57.18 -15.11
CA GLU A 143 16.99 56.84 -15.43
C GLU A 143 16.87 56.35 -16.88
N ALA A 144 16.06 55.32 -17.10
CA ALA A 144 15.30 55.19 -18.33
C ALA A 144 14.08 54.30 -18.06
N GLU A 145 12.96 54.99 -18.01
CA GLU A 145 11.59 54.50 -17.90
C GLU A 145 11.30 53.46 -18.99
N ASN A 146 10.75 52.31 -18.59
CA ASN A 146 9.91 51.52 -19.50
C ASN A 146 8.86 50.78 -18.67
N GLU A 147 7.83 51.53 -18.30
CA GLU A 147 6.57 51.01 -17.78
C GLU A 147 5.90 50.15 -18.87
N SER A 148 6.01 48.83 -18.74
CA SER A 148 5.04 47.91 -19.33
C SER A 148 4.39 47.13 -18.20
N GLN A 149 3.26 47.68 -17.80
CA GLN A 149 2.26 47.22 -16.88
C GLN A 149 1.69 45.88 -17.37
N HIS A 150 2.37 44.78 -17.06
CA HIS A 150 1.82 43.45 -17.23
C HIS A 150 1.21 43.01 -15.90
N ASP A 151 -0.11 43.19 -15.80
CA ASP A 151 -0.99 42.59 -14.79
C ASP A 151 -0.74 41.08 -14.75
N THR A 152 0.24 40.68 -13.95
CA THR A 152 0.47 39.29 -13.60
C THR A 152 -0.45 39.06 -12.42
N GLU A 153 -1.68 38.64 -12.73
CA GLU A 153 -2.60 38.07 -11.77
C GLU A 153 -1.80 37.15 -10.86
N ARG A 154 -1.56 37.63 -9.63
CA ARG A 154 -1.10 36.84 -8.50
C ARG A 154 -2.19 35.82 -8.23
N ARG A 155 -2.21 34.76 -9.05
CA ARG A 155 -2.85 33.50 -8.74
C ARG A 155 -2.24 33.11 -7.41
N GLY A 156 -3.02 33.30 -6.34
CA GLY A 156 -2.65 32.84 -5.01
C GLY A 156 -2.28 31.38 -5.18
N VAL A 157 -0.98 31.12 -5.19
CA VAL A 157 -0.48 29.78 -5.00
C VAL A 157 -0.93 29.51 -3.58
N GLU A 158 -2.05 28.78 -3.46
CA GLU A 158 -2.36 28.03 -2.26
C GLU A 158 -1.14 27.15 -2.08
N GLU A 159 -0.14 27.68 -1.38
CA GLU A 159 0.99 26.92 -0.90
C GLU A 159 0.34 25.89 -0.01
N ASP A 160 0.17 24.68 -0.53
CA ASP A 160 -0.29 23.50 0.19
C ASP A 160 0.45 23.52 1.53
N GLU A 161 -0.24 23.97 2.59
CA GLU A 161 0.38 24.24 3.88
C GLU A 161 0.89 22.92 4.40
N GLU A 162 2.20 22.72 4.24
CA GLU A 162 2.86 21.50 4.64
C GLU A 162 2.55 21.21 6.11
N PRO A 163 2.15 19.98 6.47
CA PRO A 163 1.76 19.63 7.83
C PRO A 163 2.90 19.99 8.80
N ARG A 164 2.68 21.05 9.58
CA ARG A 164 3.73 21.61 10.46
C ARG A 164 3.96 20.77 11.71
N ASP A 165 3.05 19.85 12.01
CA ASP A 165 3.00 19.09 13.25
C ASP A 165 3.14 17.57 12.99
N TYR A 166 3.97 16.91 13.79
CA TYR A 166 4.18 15.44 13.78
C TYR A 166 2.86 14.65 13.69
N THR A 167 1.87 15.07 14.47
CA THR A 167 0.56 14.40 14.55
C THR A 167 -0.23 14.49 13.25
N SER A 168 -0.07 15.58 12.50
CA SER A 168 -0.76 15.75 11.21
C SER A 168 -0.14 14.89 10.12
N ALA A 169 1.19 14.79 10.07
CA ALA A 169 1.88 13.88 9.15
C ALA A 169 1.56 12.41 9.44
N LEU A 170 1.48 12.03 10.72
CA LEU A 170 1.12 10.68 11.13
C LEU A 170 -0.33 10.33 10.78
N ARG A 171 -1.29 11.23 11.06
CA ARG A 171 -2.70 11.03 10.67
C ARG A 171 -2.86 10.90 9.17
N GLU A 172 -2.21 11.76 8.39
CA GLU A 172 -2.27 11.66 6.94
C GLU A 172 -1.75 10.31 6.42
N MET A 173 -0.68 9.80 7.04
CA MET A 173 -0.15 8.48 6.73
C MET A 173 -1.15 7.37 7.05
N LEU A 174 -1.81 7.42 8.23
CA LEU A 174 -2.83 6.44 8.62
C LEU A 174 -4.06 6.52 7.70
N ASP A 175 -4.55 7.72 7.38
CA ASP A 175 -5.62 7.93 6.42
C ASP A 175 -5.29 7.32 5.06
N TRP A 176 -4.06 7.51 4.58
CA TRP A 176 -3.60 6.91 3.33
C TRP A 176 -3.51 5.37 3.40
N LEU A 177 -3.13 4.81 4.56
CA LEU A 177 -3.09 3.36 4.76
C LEU A 177 -4.50 2.76 4.83
N ASP A 178 -5.46 3.46 5.44
CA ASP A 178 -6.88 3.07 5.40
C ASP A 178 -7.46 3.16 3.98
N ASP A 179 -7.14 4.20 3.20
CA ASP A 179 -7.49 4.27 1.77
C ASP A 179 -6.95 3.06 1.00
N LEU A 180 -5.73 2.62 1.32
CA LEU A 180 -5.09 1.46 0.70
C LEU A 180 -5.76 0.13 1.14
N ASP A 181 -6.15 0.01 2.40
CA ASP A 181 -6.94 -1.13 2.91
C ASP A 181 -8.31 -1.21 2.22
N GLN A 182 -9.03 -0.09 2.15
CA GLN A 182 -10.31 0.00 1.44
C GLN A 182 -10.16 -0.35 -0.05
N ALA A 183 -9.07 0.09 -0.69
CA ALA A 183 -8.75 -0.25 -2.07
C ALA A 183 -8.59 -1.77 -2.27
N TRP A 184 -7.93 -2.46 -1.33
CA TRP A 184 -7.80 -3.91 -1.32
C TRP A 184 -9.14 -4.60 -1.13
N VAL A 185 -9.93 -4.21 -0.12
CA VAL A 185 -11.28 -4.76 0.13
C VAL A 185 -12.18 -4.58 -1.09
N ALA A 186 -12.14 -3.41 -1.73
CA ALA A 186 -12.90 -3.14 -2.95
C ALA A 186 -12.45 -4.04 -4.11
N SER A 187 -11.13 -4.13 -4.35
CA SER A 187 -10.57 -4.99 -5.40
C SER A 187 -10.94 -6.46 -5.20
N ALA A 188 -10.87 -6.92 -3.96
CA ALA A 188 -11.08 -8.30 -3.59
C ALA A 188 -12.58 -8.66 -3.55
N THR A 189 -13.46 -7.74 -3.17
CA THR A 189 -14.92 -7.92 -3.27
C THR A 189 -15.38 -8.09 -4.72
N ILE A 190 -14.81 -7.31 -5.63
CA ILE A 190 -15.20 -7.36 -7.05
C ILE A 190 -14.67 -8.66 -7.69
N THR A 191 -13.45 -9.06 -7.37
CA THR A 191 -12.85 -10.32 -7.87
C THR A 191 -13.48 -11.56 -7.21
N GLY A 192 -13.82 -11.44 -5.92
CA GLY A 192 -14.24 -12.53 -5.03
C GLY A 192 -15.67 -13.02 -5.23
N ARG A 193 -16.52 -12.30 -5.96
CA ARG A 193 -17.86 -12.82 -6.33
C ARG A 193 -17.80 -14.04 -7.26
N GLY A 194 -16.65 -14.35 -7.86
CA GLY A 194 -16.45 -15.58 -8.66
C GLY A 194 -15.40 -16.56 -8.12
N ILE A 195 -14.29 -16.07 -7.53
CA ILE A 195 -13.08 -16.91 -7.34
C ILE A 195 -12.85 -17.32 -5.88
N LEU A 196 -13.14 -16.45 -4.90
CA LEU A 196 -12.80 -16.72 -3.50
C LEU A 196 -13.89 -17.46 -2.71
N LYS A 197 -15.15 -17.46 -3.19
CA LYS A 197 -16.17 -18.39 -2.68
C LYS A 197 -15.82 -19.86 -2.96
N LEU A 198 -15.07 -20.15 -4.03
CA LEU A 198 -14.61 -21.51 -4.29
C LEU A 198 -13.50 -21.95 -3.34
N GLY A 199 -12.65 -21.05 -2.85
CA GLY A 199 -11.63 -21.40 -1.85
C GLY A 199 -12.25 -21.93 -0.54
N ARG A 200 -13.40 -21.38 -0.15
CA ARG A 200 -14.17 -21.85 1.03
C ARG A 200 -14.94 -23.17 0.79
N ALA A 201 -15.22 -23.51 -0.47
CA ALA A 201 -15.91 -24.75 -0.84
C ALA A 201 -14.93 -25.89 -1.20
N LEU A 202 -13.73 -25.56 -1.68
CA LEU A 202 -12.70 -26.53 -2.06
C LEU A 202 -11.93 -27.07 -0.84
N THR A 203 -11.99 -26.43 0.32
CA THR A 203 -11.48 -27.02 1.57
C THR A 203 -12.40 -28.11 2.15
N TRP A 204 -13.65 -28.25 1.69
CA TRP A 204 -14.56 -29.31 2.16
C TRP A 204 -14.62 -30.54 1.24
N SER A 205 -14.10 -30.47 0.00
CA SER A 205 -14.35 -31.54 -0.99
C SER A 205 -13.11 -32.23 -1.53
N SER A 206 -12.03 -32.32 -0.74
CA SER A 206 -10.87 -33.17 -1.05
C SER A 206 -10.92 -34.57 -0.43
N GLN A 207 -12.02 -34.95 0.23
CA GLN A 207 -12.23 -36.32 0.70
C GLN A 207 -13.44 -36.95 -0.03
N LEU A 208 -13.15 -38.04 -0.76
CA LEU A 208 -14.07 -39.13 -1.16
C LEU A 208 -14.75 -39.15 -2.55
N ALA A 209 -14.22 -38.53 -3.61
CA ALA A 209 -14.67 -38.89 -4.95
C ALA A 209 -13.52 -38.97 -5.97
N ARG A 210 -12.99 -40.19 -6.13
CA ARG A 210 -12.09 -40.58 -7.22
C ARG A 210 -12.88 -40.50 -8.54
N PRO A 211 -12.66 -39.50 -9.41
CA PRO A 211 -13.41 -39.41 -10.66
C PRO A 211 -12.76 -40.36 -11.67
N GLN A 212 -13.56 -41.24 -12.26
CA GLN A 212 -13.12 -42.04 -13.39
C GLN A 212 -12.74 -41.13 -14.59
N PRO A 213 -11.66 -41.47 -15.32
CA PRO A 213 -11.21 -40.69 -16.47
C PRO A 213 -12.07 -41.00 -17.69
N THR A 214 -13.05 -40.14 -17.99
CA THR A 214 -13.65 -40.08 -19.32
C THR A 214 -13.38 -38.69 -19.93
N ALA A 215 -12.59 -38.67 -21.00
CA ALA A 215 -12.45 -37.68 -22.09
C ALA A 215 -13.23 -36.32 -21.97
N SER A 216 -12.73 -35.12 -22.30
CA SER A 216 -11.51 -34.65 -22.98
C SER A 216 -11.48 -33.11 -22.94
N THR A 217 -10.32 -32.53 -22.59
CA THR A 217 -9.69 -31.33 -23.22
C THR A 217 -10.26 -29.90 -23.04
N ARG A 218 -10.96 -29.53 -21.95
CA ARG A 218 -11.21 -28.08 -21.65
C ARG A 218 -10.91 -27.56 -20.24
N MET A 219 -10.42 -28.39 -19.31
CA MET A 219 -10.17 -27.95 -17.92
C MET A 219 -8.79 -27.32 -17.64
N GLY A 220 -7.87 -27.26 -18.61
CA GLY A 220 -6.49 -26.81 -18.37
C GLY A 220 -6.34 -25.34 -17.96
N LEU A 221 -7.19 -24.44 -18.49
CA LEU A 221 -7.05 -22.98 -18.28
C LEU A 221 -7.57 -22.49 -16.93
N ALA A 222 -8.53 -23.19 -16.31
CA ALA A 222 -9.08 -22.79 -15.01
C ALA A 222 -8.11 -23.10 -13.86
N ARG A 223 -7.27 -24.14 -13.99
CA ARG A 223 -6.33 -24.56 -12.94
C ARG A 223 -5.15 -23.59 -12.78
N THR A 224 -4.65 -23.01 -13.87
CA THR A 224 -3.54 -22.05 -13.83
C THR A 224 -3.94 -20.70 -13.23
N GLN A 225 -5.16 -20.22 -13.48
CA GLN A 225 -5.66 -18.97 -12.89
C GLN A 225 -5.84 -19.06 -11.36
N MET A 226 -6.29 -20.22 -10.84
CA MET A 226 -6.42 -20.41 -9.39
C MET A 226 -5.08 -20.38 -8.67
N ALA A 227 -4.03 -21.00 -9.24
CA ALA A 227 -2.72 -21.04 -8.61
C ALA A 227 -2.12 -19.63 -8.43
N LYS A 228 -2.31 -18.74 -9.40
CA LYS A 228 -1.84 -17.35 -9.32
C LYS A 228 -2.52 -16.56 -8.21
N CYS A 229 -3.83 -16.74 -8.02
CA CYS A 229 -4.59 -16.06 -6.98
C CYS A 229 -4.11 -16.43 -5.56
N ILE A 230 -3.72 -17.69 -5.31
CA ILE A 230 -3.20 -18.12 -4.01
C ILE A 230 -1.85 -17.47 -3.70
N THR A 231 -0.94 -17.45 -4.68
CA THR A 231 0.38 -16.82 -4.51
C THR A 231 0.27 -15.33 -4.22
N ASP A 232 -0.64 -14.62 -4.89
CA ASP A 232 -0.86 -13.19 -4.67
C ASP A 232 -1.43 -12.90 -3.27
N VAL A 233 -2.32 -13.75 -2.76
CA VAL A 233 -2.85 -13.67 -1.39
C VAL A 233 -1.75 -13.89 -0.35
N THR A 234 -0.96 -14.95 -0.50
CA THR A 234 0.16 -15.23 0.41
C THR A 234 1.16 -14.08 0.41
N ARG A 235 1.49 -13.56 -0.79
CA ARG A 235 2.41 -12.43 -0.95
C ARG A 235 1.87 -11.17 -0.27
N LEU A 236 0.59 -10.85 -0.44
CA LEU A 236 -0.03 -9.69 0.23
C LEU A 236 0.05 -9.83 1.74
N ARG A 237 -0.30 -11.00 2.30
CA ARG A 237 -0.22 -11.24 3.76
C ARG A 237 1.19 -11.04 4.30
N SER A 238 2.18 -11.68 3.68
CA SER A 238 3.58 -11.54 4.10
C SER A 238 4.05 -10.09 4.03
N LEU A 239 3.62 -9.36 3.00
CA LEU A 239 3.95 -7.95 2.81
C LEU A 239 3.33 -7.09 3.93
N LEU A 240 2.04 -7.24 4.22
CA LEU A 240 1.35 -6.47 5.26
C LEU A 240 1.93 -6.75 6.65
N VAL A 241 2.10 -8.02 7.02
CA VAL A 241 2.64 -8.40 8.34
C VAL A 241 4.05 -7.86 8.55
N THR A 242 4.93 -8.02 7.55
CA THR A 242 6.32 -7.50 7.65
C THR A 242 6.33 -5.96 7.72
N SER A 243 5.43 -5.31 6.99
CA SER A 243 5.39 -3.85 6.92
C SER A 243 4.85 -3.23 8.20
N ILE A 244 3.85 -3.83 8.84
CA ILE A 244 3.34 -3.36 10.14
C ILE A 244 4.45 -3.41 11.19
N ALA A 245 5.20 -4.52 11.27
CA ALA A 245 6.35 -4.62 12.17
C ALA A 245 7.43 -3.55 11.88
N ASN A 246 7.71 -3.26 10.60
CA ASN A 246 8.65 -2.20 10.23
C ASN A 246 8.14 -0.80 10.60
N LEU A 247 6.82 -0.56 10.55
CA LEU A 247 6.21 0.70 10.95
C LEU A 247 6.29 0.89 12.47
N GLU A 248 6.02 -0.15 13.25
CA GLU A 248 6.17 -0.12 14.72
C GLU A 248 7.61 0.19 15.13
N ASP A 249 8.58 -0.50 14.51
CA ASP A 249 9.99 -0.27 14.75
C ASP A 249 10.38 1.17 14.36
N TRP A 250 9.97 1.64 13.18
CA TRP A 250 10.21 3.01 12.75
C TRP A 250 9.60 4.04 13.71
N LEU A 251 8.36 3.85 14.16
CA LEU A 251 7.71 4.76 15.10
C LEU A 251 8.45 4.83 16.44
N SER A 252 9.01 3.72 16.92
CA SER A 252 9.82 3.68 18.14
C SER A 252 11.07 4.58 18.06
N HIS A 253 11.66 4.69 16.87
CA HIS A 253 12.84 5.54 16.61
C HIS A 253 12.49 7.01 16.37
N THR A 254 11.25 7.32 15.99
CA THR A 254 10.83 8.71 15.69
C THR A 254 10.55 9.56 16.92
N LYS A 255 10.78 9.04 18.14
CA LYS A 255 10.46 9.72 19.40
C LYS A 255 11.00 11.15 19.38
N PRO A 256 10.13 12.17 19.50
CA PRO A 256 10.56 13.56 19.51
C PRO A 256 11.54 13.73 20.68
N ARG A 257 12.80 14.04 20.36
CA ARG A 257 13.85 14.26 21.35
C ARG A 257 13.28 15.24 22.37
N PRO A 258 13.07 14.83 23.63
CA PRO A 258 12.37 15.67 24.61
C PRO A 258 13.12 17.00 24.63
N SER A 259 12.40 18.06 24.26
CA SER A 259 12.94 19.42 24.25
C SER A 259 13.54 19.62 25.63
N SER A 260 14.87 19.75 25.67
CA SER A 260 15.71 19.76 26.86
C SER A 260 15.27 20.86 27.82
N THR A 261 14.19 20.60 28.55
CA THR A 261 13.74 21.35 29.69
C THR A 261 14.45 20.68 30.85
N VAL A 262 15.65 21.22 31.04
CA VAL A 262 16.61 20.94 32.10
C VAL A 262 15.89 20.73 33.42
N SER A 263 15.80 19.48 33.85
CA SER A 263 15.68 19.13 35.27
C SER A 263 16.43 17.83 35.45
N GLU A 264 17.73 17.99 35.69
CA GLU A 264 18.62 16.97 36.23
C GLU A 264 18.06 16.39 37.54
N THR A 265 17.13 15.43 37.44
CA THR A 265 16.94 14.50 38.56
C THR A 265 17.98 13.40 38.43
N ARG A 266 19.12 13.68 39.08
CA ARG A 266 20.34 12.89 39.26
C ARG A 266 20.13 11.57 40.02
N ASN A 267 19.12 10.77 39.67
CA ASN A 267 18.95 9.43 40.24
C ASN A 267 19.03 8.40 39.11
N GLY A 268 20.22 7.83 38.92
CA GLY A 268 20.58 6.86 37.88
C GLY A 268 19.92 5.49 38.07
N ILE A 269 18.59 5.45 38.06
CA ILE A 269 17.84 4.22 37.91
C ILE A 269 17.53 4.10 36.42
N SER A 270 18.35 3.33 35.72
CA SER A 270 18.11 2.90 34.34
C SER A 270 16.80 2.13 34.32
N ASP A 271 15.71 2.78 33.95
CA ASP A 271 14.41 2.13 33.80
C ASP A 271 14.47 1.14 32.62
N PRO A 272 14.37 -0.17 32.86
CA PRO A 272 14.49 -1.18 31.80
C PRO A 272 13.19 -1.35 30.97
N GLY A 273 12.20 -0.46 31.12
CA GLY A 273 10.87 -0.56 30.50
C GLY A 273 10.66 0.18 29.17
N GLY A 274 11.69 0.34 28.33
CA GLY A 274 11.65 1.17 27.11
C GLY A 274 10.68 0.71 25.99
N GLU A 275 10.04 -0.45 26.12
CA GLU A 275 9.06 -0.95 25.12
C GLU A 275 7.68 -0.29 25.25
N ALA A 276 7.37 0.38 26.37
CA ALA A 276 6.06 1.00 26.59
C ALA A 276 5.82 2.28 25.75
N ASP A 277 6.74 2.69 24.88
CA ASP A 277 6.73 4.04 24.30
C ASP A 277 5.84 4.21 23.05
N VAL A 278 5.71 3.21 22.16
CA VAL A 278 4.95 3.39 20.90
C VAL A 278 3.45 3.37 21.17
N ALA A 279 2.95 2.32 21.83
CA ALA A 279 1.53 2.18 22.15
C ALA A 279 1.05 3.37 23.01
N SER A 280 1.80 3.74 24.05
CA SER A 280 1.47 4.90 24.89
C SER A 280 1.54 6.23 24.12
N MET A 281 2.47 6.35 23.16
CA MET A 281 2.54 7.54 22.30
C MET A 281 1.31 7.63 21.39
N LEU A 282 0.93 6.52 20.73
CA LEU A 282 -0.24 6.47 19.86
C LEU A 282 -1.54 6.66 20.66
N GLU A 283 -1.66 6.06 21.84
CA GLU A 283 -2.80 6.23 22.75
C GLU A 283 -2.97 7.70 23.16
N ARG A 284 -1.87 8.36 23.55
CA ARG A 284 -1.88 9.79 23.90
C ARG A 284 -2.28 10.69 22.71
N LEU A 285 -2.02 10.24 21.48
CA LEU A 285 -2.43 10.94 20.26
C LEU A 285 -3.84 10.57 19.80
N GLY A 286 -4.47 9.57 20.43
CA GLY A 286 -5.77 9.02 20.03
C GLY A 286 -5.72 8.24 18.72
N LEU A 287 -4.56 7.66 18.38
CA LEU A 287 -4.31 6.96 17.11
C LEU A 287 -4.04 5.46 17.29
N LEU A 288 -4.08 4.95 18.52
CA LEU A 288 -3.79 3.54 18.79
C LEU A 288 -4.80 2.62 18.09
N ASP A 289 -6.09 2.90 18.26
CA ASP A 289 -7.16 2.11 17.64
C ASP A 289 -7.06 2.13 16.10
N GLU A 290 -6.76 3.28 15.50
CA GLU A 290 -6.58 3.41 14.04
C GLU A 290 -5.37 2.61 13.53
N PHE A 291 -4.32 2.53 14.33
CA PHE A 291 -3.12 1.75 14.00
C PHE A 291 -3.34 0.25 14.18
N ASP A 292 -4.05 -0.18 15.24
CA ASP A 292 -4.36 -1.58 15.49
C ASP A 292 -5.38 -2.13 14.47
N ASP A 293 -6.30 -1.28 13.99
CA ASP A 293 -7.27 -1.63 12.94
C ASP A 293 -6.66 -1.62 11.52
N LEU A 294 -5.39 -1.26 11.38
CA LEU A 294 -4.70 -1.13 10.10
C LEU A 294 -4.67 -2.46 9.34
N PHE A 295 -5.25 -2.45 8.14
CA PHE A 295 -5.44 -3.64 7.30
C PHE A 295 -6.27 -4.78 7.91
N SER A 296 -6.97 -4.55 9.03
CA SER A 296 -7.84 -5.56 9.65
C SER A 296 -8.87 -6.11 8.65
N ARG A 297 -9.50 -5.23 7.86
CA ARG A 297 -10.51 -5.60 6.87
C ARG A 297 -9.92 -6.43 5.73
N THR A 298 -8.76 -6.04 5.21
CA THR A 298 -8.04 -6.84 4.21
C THR A 298 -7.64 -8.19 4.80
N MET A 299 -7.11 -8.26 6.01
CA MET A 299 -6.68 -9.52 6.62
C MET A 299 -7.85 -10.47 6.90
N ASP A 300 -8.98 -9.95 7.39
CA ASP A 300 -10.23 -10.70 7.54
C ASP A 300 -10.71 -11.24 6.21
N PHE A 301 -10.70 -10.41 5.16
CA PHE A 301 -11.07 -10.81 3.82
C PHE A 301 -10.15 -11.91 3.27
N LEU A 302 -8.85 -11.82 3.53
CA LEU A 302 -7.89 -12.83 3.10
C LEU A 302 -8.08 -14.15 3.84
N GLY A 303 -8.88 -14.22 4.91
CA GLY A 303 -9.19 -15.46 5.64
C GLY A 303 -8.97 -15.38 7.15
N GLY A 304 -8.68 -14.20 7.69
CA GLY A 304 -8.48 -13.94 9.12
C GLY A 304 -7.21 -14.58 9.70
N PHE A 305 -6.73 -14.04 10.82
CA PHE A 305 -5.72 -14.69 11.66
C PHE A 305 -6.30 -15.80 12.55
N THR A 306 -7.63 -15.91 12.58
CA THR A 306 -8.34 -16.87 13.41
C THR A 306 -8.13 -18.27 12.83
N GLY A 307 -7.12 -18.95 13.39
CA GLY A 307 -6.62 -20.28 13.04
C GLY A 307 -7.59 -21.45 13.14
N GLY A 308 -8.86 -21.28 12.76
CA GLY A 308 -9.79 -22.39 12.57
C GLY A 308 -9.48 -23.23 11.32
N ASN A 309 -8.84 -22.63 10.31
CA ASN A 309 -8.37 -23.31 9.12
C ASN A 309 -6.90 -22.99 8.90
N ALA A 310 -6.05 -23.28 9.90
CA ALA A 310 -4.62 -23.36 9.66
C ALA A 310 -4.44 -24.19 8.39
N PHE A 311 -3.94 -23.54 7.34
CA PHE A 311 -3.43 -24.17 6.13
C PHE A 311 -2.14 -24.86 6.59
N ILE A 312 -2.28 -25.87 7.46
CA ILE A 312 -1.33 -26.95 7.58
C ILE A 312 -1.40 -27.53 6.17
N VAL A 313 -0.52 -27.02 5.30
CA VAL A 313 0.07 -27.85 4.29
C VAL A 313 0.65 -28.98 5.12
N GLU A 314 -0.13 -30.04 5.32
CA GLU A 314 0.45 -31.30 5.76
C GLU A 314 1.59 -31.47 4.77
N PRO A 315 2.86 -31.49 5.23
CA PRO A 315 3.94 -31.80 4.32
C PRO A 315 3.52 -33.12 3.72
N GLU A 316 3.18 -33.11 2.43
CA GLU A 316 2.73 -34.30 1.73
C GLU A 316 3.67 -35.38 2.19
N THR A 317 3.09 -36.37 2.87
CA THR A 317 3.78 -37.58 3.26
C THR A 317 4.59 -37.97 2.04
N ILE A 318 5.90 -37.74 2.11
CA ILE A 318 6.85 -38.29 1.16
C ILE A 318 6.61 -39.77 1.35
N VAL A 319 5.74 -40.32 0.51
CA VAL A 319 5.58 -41.74 0.37
C VAL A 319 6.96 -42.15 -0.08
N GLN A 320 7.70 -42.63 0.89
CA GLN A 320 8.98 -43.29 0.79
C GLN A 320 8.70 -44.62 0.09
N ASP A 321 8.20 -44.56 -1.14
CA ASP A 321 8.19 -45.69 -2.07
C ASP A 321 9.64 -45.84 -2.52
N GLY A 322 10.38 -46.57 -1.69
CA GLY A 322 11.72 -46.98 -1.99
C GLY A 322 11.73 -47.82 -3.26
N VAL A 323 12.60 -47.47 -4.20
CA VAL A 323 13.27 -48.45 -5.06
C VAL A 323 14.73 -48.05 -5.19
N MET A 324 15.54 -48.81 -4.47
CA MET A 324 16.96 -49.06 -4.71
C MET A 324 17.33 -49.06 -6.20
N ARG A 325 18.35 -48.29 -6.59
CA ARG A 325 19.53 -48.78 -7.37
C ARG A 325 20.36 -47.62 -7.92
N GLY A 326 21.66 -47.66 -7.62
CA GLY A 326 22.69 -47.05 -8.46
C GLY A 326 23.74 -46.28 -7.68
N GLU A 327 24.62 -46.99 -6.97
CA GLU A 327 25.97 -46.51 -6.70
C GLU A 327 26.66 -46.28 -8.05
N GLY A 328 26.96 -45.03 -8.35
CA GLY A 328 27.79 -44.62 -9.47
C GLY A 328 28.79 -43.62 -8.93
N ASP A 329 30.01 -44.11 -8.71
CA ASP A 329 31.21 -43.32 -8.44
C ASP A 329 31.31 -42.20 -9.49
N MET A 330 31.31 -40.94 -9.03
CA MET A 330 31.70 -39.79 -9.84
C MET A 330 33.01 -39.27 -9.30
N ASP A 331 34.03 -39.34 -10.16
CA ASP A 331 35.41 -38.93 -9.92
C ASP A 331 35.53 -37.42 -9.66
N ASP A 332 36.39 -37.07 -8.69
CA ASP A 332 36.63 -35.74 -8.12
C ASP A 332 37.49 -34.77 -8.98
N GLU A 333 37.56 -34.90 -10.31
CA GLU A 333 38.62 -34.21 -11.09
C GLU A 333 38.28 -32.82 -11.70
N ASP A 334 37.05 -32.28 -11.63
CA ASP A 334 36.68 -31.10 -12.44
C ASP A 334 36.21 -29.84 -11.68
N MET A 335 36.79 -29.53 -10.50
CA MET A 335 36.48 -28.29 -9.76
C MET A 335 37.52 -27.15 -9.84
N SER A 336 38.51 -27.23 -10.73
CA SER A 336 39.64 -26.25 -10.71
C SER A 336 39.52 -25.03 -11.64
N ASP A 337 38.46 -24.86 -12.44
CA ASP A 337 38.48 -23.85 -13.53
C ASP A 337 37.37 -22.78 -13.49
N MET A 338 36.94 -22.38 -12.28
CA MET A 338 36.03 -21.22 -12.11
C MET A 338 36.58 -20.20 -11.11
N VAL A 339 37.73 -19.63 -11.43
CA VAL A 339 38.16 -18.33 -10.91
C VAL A 339 38.36 -17.41 -12.11
N GLU A 340 37.98 -16.14 -11.90
CA GLU A 340 38.42 -14.95 -12.62
C GLU A 340 37.39 -14.34 -13.59
N VAL A 341 37.44 -13.00 -13.69
CA VAL A 341 36.65 -12.09 -14.54
C VAL A 341 35.39 -11.48 -13.85
N VAL A 342 35.59 -10.42 -13.06
CA VAL A 342 35.43 -8.99 -13.46
C VAL A 342 35.50 -8.11 -12.20
N MET A 343 36.66 -7.47 -11.99
CA MET A 343 36.74 -6.18 -11.31
C MET A 343 37.49 -5.22 -12.22
N THR A 344 36.76 -4.38 -12.97
CA THR A 344 37.32 -3.15 -13.55
C THR A 344 36.25 -2.08 -13.69
N GLY A 345 36.48 -0.95 -13.01
CA GLY A 345 36.32 0.37 -13.60
C GLY A 345 35.08 1.17 -13.24
N CYS A 346 35.24 2.15 -12.34
CA CYS A 346 34.71 3.51 -12.50
C CYS A 346 35.64 4.47 -11.71
N SER A 347 36.38 5.29 -12.44
CA SER A 347 36.98 6.55 -11.97
C SER A 347 36.13 7.72 -12.46
#